data_AF-X1HT76-F1
#
_entry.id   AF-X1HT76-F1
#
_cell.length_a   1.000
_cell.length_b   1.000
_cell.length_c   1.000
_cell.angle_alpha   90.00
_cell.angle_beta   90.00
_cell.angle_gamma   90.00
#
_symmetry.space_group_name_H-M   'P 1'
#
loop_
_entity.id
_entity.type
_entity.pdbx_description
1 polymer ?
#
loop_
_entity_poly.entity_id
_entity_poly.type
_entity_poly.pdbx_seq_one_letter_code
_entity_poly.pdbx_strand_id
1 'polypeptide(L)'
;HDLVTNNSRLTCKTAGLYLVYTTINWVANATGFRMGEIYQNGTTGLARMIKPCPAEDSLLHSSTVASLAVNDYVEVRVWQNSGDALNIDGASFIEMLHFGMQRIG
;
A
#
# COMPACT_ATOMS: atom_id res chain seq x y z
N HIS A 1 17.87 -0.20 6.27
CA HIS A 1 16.73 -1.13 6.33
C HIS A 1 17.06 -2.15 7.39
N ASP A 2 16.41 -2.06 8.55
CA ASP A 2 16.58 -2.99 9.66
C ASP A 2 15.67 -4.19 9.40
N LEU A 3 16.26 -5.38 9.30
CA LEU A 3 15.59 -6.61 8.88
C LEU A 3 14.85 -7.32 10.03
N VAL A 4 14.86 -6.76 11.24
CA VAL A 4 14.47 -7.49 12.46
C VAL A 4 13.14 -7.00 13.06
N THR A 5 12.57 -5.86 12.64
CA THR A 5 11.25 -5.40 13.15
C THR A 5 10.39 -4.69 12.09
N ASN A 6 9.22 -5.28 11.78
CA ASN A 6 8.10 -4.70 11.01
C ASN A 6 8.42 -4.23 9.57
N ASN A 7 8.81 -5.16 8.68
CA ASN A 7 9.04 -4.88 7.25
C ASN A 7 7.82 -4.32 6.49
N SER A 8 6.64 -4.24 7.12
CA SER A 8 5.43 -3.64 6.54
C SER A 8 5.26 -2.14 6.81
N ARG A 9 6.19 -1.51 7.54
CA ARG A 9 6.04 -0.13 8.04
C ARG A 9 7.11 0.81 7.52
N LEU A 10 6.71 2.02 7.15
CA LEU A 10 7.62 3.15 6.99
C LEU A 10 7.45 4.06 8.20
N THR A 11 8.49 4.13 9.04
CA THR A 11 8.48 4.94 10.26
C THR A 11 9.10 6.31 10.01
N CYS A 12 8.37 7.35 10.36
CA CYS A 12 8.82 8.73 10.31
C CYS A 12 9.97 8.98 11.30
N LYS A 13 11.09 9.50 10.79
CA LYS A 13 12.26 9.90 11.59
C LYS A 13 12.39 11.41 11.77
N THR A 14 11.55 12.21 11.10
CA THR A 14 11.57 13.67 11.21
C THR A 14 10.15 14.19 11.06
N ALA A 15 9.63 14.91 12.07
CA ALA A 15 8.26 15.41 12.00
C ALA A 15 8.05 16.34 10.79
N GLY A 16 6.88 16.25 10.16
CA GLY A 16 6.55 17.07 8.98
C GLY A 16 5.34 16.57 8.20
N LEU A 17 5.09 17.22 7.07
CA LEU A 17 4.10 16.78 6.08
C LEU A 17 4.78 15.83 5.10
N TYR A 18 4.12 14.70 4.84
CA TYR A 18 4.61 13.65 3.95
C TYR A 18 3.60 13.34 2.87
N LEU A 19 4.06 13.25 1.63
CA LEU A 19 3.37 12.56 0.55
C LEU A 19 3.61 11.06 0.73
N VAL A 20 2.56 10.30 1.04
CA VAL A 20 2.58 8.85 1.17
C VAL A 20 1.94 8.26 -0.07
N TYR A 21 2.58 7.28 -0.71
CA TYR A 21 2.09 6.68 -1.94
C TYR A 21 2.33 5.18 -1.98
N THR A 22 1.43 4.48 -2.65
CA THR A 22 1.53 3.03 -2.85
C THR A 22 1.02 2.64 -4.22
N THR A 23 1.60 1.60 -4.78
CA THR A 23 1.14 0.90 -5.96
C THR A 23 1.16 -0.59 -5.67
N ILE A 24 0.05 -1.28 -5.95
CA ILE A 24 -0.17 -2.70 -5.70
C ILE A 24 -0.55 -3.36 -7.01
N ASN A 25 0.18 -4.39 -7.40
CA ASN A 25 -0.12 -5.25 -8.55
C ASN A 25 -0.80 -6.55 -8.06
N TRP A 26 -1.94 -6.87 -8.67
CA TRP A 26 -2.64 -8.13 -8.47
C TRP A 26 -2.65 -8.94 -9.76
N VAL A 27 -2.34 -10.23 -9.63
CA VAL A 27 -2.48 -11.20 -10.71
C VAL A 27 -3.93 -11.25 -11.23
N ALA A 28 -4.07 -11.44 -12.53
CA ALA A 28 -5.32 -11.63 -13.24
C ALA A 28 -6.26 -12.63 -12.57
N ASN A 29 -7.49 -12.19 -12.29
CA ASN A 29 -8.56 -13.03 -11.75
C ASN A 29 -9.91 -12.31 -11.88
N ALA A 30 -10.87 -12.91 -12.57
CA ALA A 30 -12.14 -12.22 -12.86
C ALA A 30 -13.13 -12.18 -11.67
N THR A 31 -12.74 -12.61 -10.47
CA THR A 31 -13.67 -12.81 -9.34
C THR A 31 -13.52 -11.72 -8.28
N GLY A 32 -14.65 -11.08 -7.98
CA GLY A 32 -14.77 -10.14 -6.86
C GLY A 32 -14.08 -8.80 -7.11
N PHE A 33 -13.39 -8.30 -6.09
CA PHE A 33 -12.69 -7.02 -6.11
C PHE A 33 -11.34 -7.09 -5.38
N ARG A 34 -10.52 -6.06 -5.60
CA ARG A 34 -9.25 -5.84 -4.91
C ARG A 34 -9.32 -4.54 -4.15
N MET A 35 -8.75 -4.56 -2.94
CA MET A 35 -8.71 -3.43 -2.04
C MET A 35 -7.29 -3.19 -1.53
N GLY A 36 -6.93 -1.92 -1.42
CA GLY A 36 -5.73 -1.47 -0.72
C GLY A 36 -6.06 -0.26 0.16
N GLU A 37 -5.44 -0.18 1.32
CA GLU A 37 -5.67 0.88 2.30
C GLU A 37 -4.34 1.34 2.91
N ILE A 38 -4.15 2.65 3.04
CA ILE A 38 -3.01 3.24 3.74
C ILE A 38 -3.47 3.60 5.15
N TYR A 39 -2.73 3.16 6.17
CA TYR A 39 -3.00 3.46 7.57
C TYR A 39 -1.84 4.20 8.21
N GLN A 40 -2.14 5.18 9.08
CA GLN A 40 -1.21 5.74 10.05
C GLN A 40 -1.42 5.04 11.40
N ASN A 41 -0.32 4.61 12.02
CA ASN A 41 -0.28 3.98 13.34
C ASN A 41 -1.26 2.81 13.52
N GLY A 42 -1.58 2.12 12.42
CA GLY A 42 -2.45 0.94 12.38
C GLY A 42 -3.95 1.18 12.65
N THR A 43 -4.37 2.42 12.88
CA THR A 43 -5.76 2.75 13.26
C THR A 43 -6.38 3.80 12.36
N THR A 44 -5.63 4.82 11.94
CA THR A 44 -6.16 5.93 11.14
C THR A 44 -6.04 5.61 9.66
N GLY A 45 -7.17 5.40 8.98
CA GLY A 45 -7.20 5.24 7.52
C GLY A 45 -6.92 6.57 6.81
N LEU A 46 -5.86 6.61 5.99
CA LEU A 46 -5.43 7.79 5.24
C LEU A 46 -5.91 7.78 3.77
N ALA A 47 -6.03 6.60 3.18
CA ALA A 47 -6.50 6.42 1.82
C ALA A 47 -7.05 5.00 1.59
N ARG A 48 -8.01 4.86 0.68
CA ARG A 48 -8.62 3.59 0.29
C ARG A 48 -8.74 3.51 -1.23
N MET A 49 -8.38 2.35 -1.78
CA MET A 49 -8.51 1.99 -3.19
C MET A 49 -9.38 0.74 -3.28
N ILE A 50 -10.35 0.76 -4.19
CA ILE A 50 -11.13 -0.42 -4.54
C ILE A 50 -11.33 -0.47 -6.05
N LYS A 51 -11.14 -1.64 -6.65
CA LYS A 51 -11.50 -1.88 -8.06
C LYS A 51 -12.14 -3.25 -8.22
N PRO A 52 -13.15 -3.40 -9.09
CA PRO A 52 -13.60 -4.72 -9.54
C PRO A 52 -12.44 -5.47 -10.20
N CYS A 53 -12.41 -6.79 -10.07
CA CYS A 53 -11.29 -7.56 -10.57
C CYS A 53 -11.44 -7.89 -12.06
N PRO A 54 -10.50 -7.46 -12.93
CA PRO A 54 -10.51 -7.83 -14.34
C PRO A 54 -9.95 -9.24 -14.55
N ALA A 55 -10.25 -9.84 -15.71
CA ALA A 55 -9.61 -11.08 -16.15
C ALA A 55 -8.14 -10.90 -16.60
N GLU A 56 -7.55 -9.76 -16.25
CA GLU A 56 -6.20 -9.30 -16.58
C GLU A 56 -5.51 -8.82 -15.30
N ASP A 57 -4.19 -8.64 -15.34
CA ASP A 57 -3.46 -8.08 -14.20
C ASP A 57 -3.98 -6.67 -13.88
N SER A 58 -4.04 -6.35 -12.59
CA SER A 58 -4.65 -5.09 -12.15
C SER A 58 -3.75 -4.30 -11.20
N LEU A 59 -3.71 -2.98 -11.43
CA LEU A 59 -2.96 -2.03 -10.63
C LEU A 59 -3.91 -1.19 -9.77
N LEU A 60 -3.65 -1.17 -8.46
CA LEU A 60 -4.19 -0.20 -7.52
C LEU A 60 -3.10 0.81 -7.17
N HIS A 61 -3.40 2.09 -7.29
CA HIS A 61 -2.50 3.17 -6.91
C HIS A 61 -3.23 4.19 -6.06
N SER A 62 -2.54 4.72 -5.04
CA SER A 62 -3.03 5.84 -4.25
C SER A 62 -1.88 6.63 -3.68
N SER A 63 -2.12 7.93 -3.54
CA SER A 63 -1.27 8.86 -2.82
C SER A 63 -2.11 9.74 -1.91
N THR A 64 -1.59 10.07 -0.74
CA THR A 64 -2.24 10.95 0.25
C THR A 64 -1.20 11.78 0.98
N VAL A 65 -1.61 12.93 1.52
CA VAL A 65 -0.74 13.77 2.35
C VAL A 65 -1.07 13.50 3.82
N ALA A 66 -0.07 13.18 4.61
CA ALA A 66 -0.20 12.92 6.04
C ALA A 66 0.74 13.80 6.85
N SER A 67 0.26 14.31 7.98
CA SER A 67 1.09 14.94 9.00
C SER A 67 1.60 13.85 9.94
N LEU A 68 2.92 13.71 10.03
CA LEU A 68 3.56 12.65 10.80
C LEU A 68 4.48 13.24 11.87
N ALA A 69 4.35 12.77 13.10
CA ALA A 69 5.32 13.00 14.16
C ALA A 69 6.47 11.99 14.08
N VAL A 70 7.55 12.23 14.83
CA VAL A 70 8.63 11.24 14.97
C VAL A 70 8.06 9.97 15.61
N ASN A 71 8.43 8.81 15.06
CA ASN A 71 7.95 7.46 15.41
C ASN A 71 6.53 7.10 14.96
N ASP A 72 5.77 8.04 14.38
CA ASP A 72 4.59 7.64 13.61
C ASP A 72 5.02 6.73 12.47
N TYR A 73 4.18 5.77 12.12
CA TYR A 73 4.41 4.93 10.96
C TYR A 73 3.20 4.90 10.05
N VAL A 74 3.47 4.68 8.77
CA VAL A 74 2.47 4.33 7.78
C VAL A 74 2.65 2.89 7.33
N GLU A 75 1.55 2.22 7.02
CA GLU A 75 1.53 0.86 6.48
C GLU A 75 0.43 0.72 5.42
N VAL A 76 0.62 -0.23 4.52
CA VAL A 76 -0.38 -0.59 3.49
C VAL A 76 -0.99 -1.93 3.86
N ARG A 77 -2.31 -1.99 3.83
CA ARG A 77 -3.08 -3.23 3.99
C ARG A 77 -3.79 -3.54 2.69
N VAL A 78 -3.88 -4.82 2.38
CA VAL A 78 -4.42 -5.32 1.11
C VAL A 78 -5.43 -6.42 1.40
N TRP A 79 -6.49 -6.48 0.60
CA TRP A 79 -7.55 -7.46 0.78
C TRP A 79 -8.25 -7.77 -0.54
N GLN A 80 -8.79 -8.99 -0.65
CA GLN A 80 -9.52 -9.49 -1.80
C GLN A 80 -10.59 -10.51 -1.36
N ASN A 81 -11.65 -10.68 -2.16
CA ASN A 81 -12.80 -11.54 -1.85
C ASN A 81 -13.09 -12.65 -2.86
N SER A 82 -12.14 -13.02 -3.71
CA SER A 82 -12.32 -14.10 -4.68
C SER A 82 -12.54 -15.48 -4.04
N GLY A 83 -12.08 -15.67 -2.81
CA GLY A 83 -12.05 -16.97 -2.12
C GLY A 83 -10.79 -17.79 -2.39
N ASP A 84 -9.98 -17.42 -3.38
CA ASP A 84 -8.71 -18.08 -3.73
C ASP A 84 -7.50 -17.44 -3.03
N ALA A 85 -6.40 -18.18 -2.92
CA ALA A 85 -5.11 -17.62 -2.53
C ALA A 85 -4.47 -16.88 -3.71
N LEU A 86 -4.69 -15.57 -3.80
CA LEU A 86 -4.06 -14.71 -4.81
C LEU A 86 -2.74 -14.12 -4.32
N ASN A 87 -1.72 -14.28 -5.16
CA ASN A 87 -0.44 -13.65 -4.96
C ASN A 87 -0.50 -12.17 -5.38
N ILE A 88 0.25 -11.37 -4.64
CA ILE A 88 0.66 -10.03 -5.07
C ILE A 88 1.92 -10.25 -5.89
N ASP A 89 1.88 -9.91 -7.17
CA ASP A 89 3.02 -10.15 -8.04
C ASP A 89 4.03 -9.01 -7.93
N GLY A 90 5.28 -9.38 -7.60
CA GLY A 90 6.42 -8.48 -7.58
C GLY A 90 7.45 -8.76 -8.67
N ALA A 91 7.23 -9.76 -9.53
CA ALA A 91 8.21 -10.29 -10.48
C ALA A 91 7.83 -10.11 -11.97
N SER A 92 6.66 -9.55 -12.27
CA SER A 92 6.30 -9.17 -13.63
C SER A 92 7.18 -8.05 -14.17
N PHE A 93 7.27 -7.88 -15.51
CA PHE A 93 8.03 -6.83 -16.23
C PHE A 93 7.68 -5.38 -15.86
N ILE A 94 6.82 -5.21 -14.87
CA ILE A 94 6.26 -4.01 -14.31
C ILE A 94 6.49 -4.12 -12.79
N GLU A 95 7.73 -3.93 -12.33
CA GLU A 95 8.11 -3.86 -10.90
C GLU A 95 7.48 -2.61 -10.24
N MET A 96 6.16 -2.55 -10.23
CA MET A 96 5.38 -1.41 -9.74
C MET A 96 4.87 -1.62 -8.33
N LEU A 97 5.14 -2.76 -7.68
CA LEU A 97 4.83 -2.91 -6.26
C LEU A 97 5.75 -1.97 -5.47
N HIS A 98 5.21 -0.82 -5.07
CA HIS A 98 6.00 0.21 -4.41
C HIS A 98 5.21 0.80 -3.26
N PHE A 99 5.89 1.04 -2.14
CA PHE A 99 5.35 1.78 -1.01
C PHE A 99 6.42 2.76 -0.54
N GLY A 100 6.05 4.04 -0.50
CA GLY A 100 6.99 5.11 -0.19
C GLY A 100 6.34 6.28 0.53
N MET A 101 7.19 7.09 1.15
CA MET A 101 6.81 8.37 1.72
C MET A 101 7.93 9.40 1.48
N GLN A 102 7.54 10.61 1.07
CA GLN A 102 8.45 11.71 0.81
C GLN A 102 8.04 12.92 1.64
N ARG A 103 8.98 13.51 2.38
CA ARG A 103 8.73 14.76 3.10
C ARG A 103 8.55 15.91 2.12
N ILE A 104 7.50 16.69 2.30
CA ILE A 104 7.13 17.83 1.45
C ILE A 104 7.02 19.16 2.23
N GLY A 105 7.15 19.13 3.56
CA GLY A 105 7.17 20.28 4.46
C GLY A 105 7.64 19.87 5.86
#